data_AF-A0A6H1ZUL2-F1
#
_entry.id   AF-A0A6H1ZUL2-F1
#
_cell.length_a   1.000
_cell.length_b   1.000
_cell.length_c   1.000
_cell.angle_alpha   90.00
_cell.angle_beta   90.00
_cell.angle_gamma   90.00
#
_symmetry.space_group_name_H-M   'P 1'
#
loop_
_entity.id
_entity.type
_entity.pdbx_description
1 polymer ?
#
loop_
_entity_poly.entity_id
_entity_poly.type
_entity_poly.pdbx_seq_one_letter_code
_entity_poly.pdbx_strand_id
1 'polypeptide(L)'
;MGEAKRRNEMGLQPRQMRVQVPMDQLKDRVCPKCGGMLFIQMMALKELPPIYSPSGQYETSMSLVGFGCVSCGQAISLRPVPEKVLDADGKPEEGAKEEPKIVLATH
;
A
#
# COMPACT_ATOMS: atom_id res chain seq x y z
N MET A 1 -6.89 26.14 -18.76
CA MET A 1 -7.88 25.08 -19.04
C MET A 1 -7.10 23.79 -19.30
N GLY A 2 -7.10 22.88 -18.34
CA GLY A 2 -6.12 21.80 -18.21
C GLY A 2 -6.36 20.59 -19.11
N GLU A 3 -5.30 19.80 -19.28
CA GLU A 3 -5.16 18.62 -20.14
C GLU A 3 -6.29 17.58 -19.97
N ALA A 4 -6.94 17.54 -18.81
CA ALA A 4 -8.10 16.70 -18.54
C ALA A 4 -9.28 16.97 -19.49
N LYS A 5 -9.50 18.23 -19.91
CA LYS A 5 -10.61 18.59 -20.82
C LYS A 5 -10.33 18.10 -22.25
N ARG A 6 -9.09 18.29 -22.72
CA ARG A 6 -8.64 17.80 -24.04
C ARG A 6 -8.68 16.28 -24.15
N ARG A 7 -8.40 15.55 -23.07
CA ARG A 7 -8.40 14.08 -23.06
C ARG A 7 -9.83 13.51 -23.16
N ASN A 8 -10.80 14.16 -22.53
CA ASN A 8 -12.22 13.81 -22.68
C ASN A 8 -12.75 14.13 -24.08
N GLU A 9 -12.31 15.24 -24.70
CA GLU A 9 -12.66 15.59 -26.08
C GLU A 9 -12.12 14.58 -27.11
N MET A 10 -11.02 13.89 -26.82
CA MET A 10 -10.46 12.81 -27.66
C MET A 10 -11.09 11.42 -27.42
N GLY A 11 -12.15 11.30 -26.62
CA GLY A 11 -12.91 10.05 -26.45
C GLY A 11 -12.14 8.90 -25.77
N LEU A 12 -10.97 9.17 -25.19
CA LEU A 12 -10.16 8.21 -24.46
C LEU A 12 -10.76 7.98 -23.07
N GLN A 13 -11.86 7.23 -23.02
CA GLN A 13 -12.44 6.79 -21.74
C GLN A 13 -11.37 6.01 -20.95
N PRO A 14 -11.16 6.34 -19.66
CA PRO A 14 -10.29 5.53 -18.82
C PRO A 14 -10.87 4.12 -18.76
N ARG A 15 -10.15 3.15 -19.35
CA ARG A 15 -10.48 1.73 -19.25
C ARG A 15 -10.37 1.32 -17.79
N GLN A 16 -11.49 1.35 -17.08
CA GLN A 16 -11.59 0.71 -15.77
C GLN A 16 -11.54 -0.81 -15.99
N MET A 17 -10.36 -1.38 -15.79
CA MET A 17 -10.16 -2.82 -15.87
C MET A 17 -10.81 -3.47 -14.65
N ARG A 18 -12.01 -4.02 -14.82
CA ARG A 18 -12.66 -4.84 -13.78
C ARG A 18 -12.09 -6.25 -13.87
N VAL A 19 -11.18 -6.57 -12.96
CA VAL A 19 -10.65 -7.94 -12.83
C VAL A 19 -11.71 -8.75 -12.07
N GLN A 20 -12.47 -9.57 -12.79
CA GLN A 20 -13.46 -10.48 -12.22
C GLN A 20 -12.76 -11.82 -11.94
N VAL A 21 -12.26 -12.03 -10.72
CA VAL A 21 -11.63 -13.30 -10.33
C VAL A 21 -12.59 -14.07 -9.41
N PRO A 22 -12.91 -15.35 -9.70
CA PRO A 22 -13.70 -16.18 -8.79
C PRO A 22 -12.92 -16.47 -7.51
N MET A 23 -13.60 -16.40 -6.36
CA MET A 23 -12.96 -16.52 -5.03
C MET A 23 -12.30 -17.89 -4.80
N ASP A 24 -12.78 -18.96 -5.44
CA ASP A 24 -12.23 -20.31 -5.32
C ASP A 24 -10.82 -20.46 -5.91
N GLN A 25 -10.40 -19.51 -6.77
CA GLN A 25 -9.06 -19.49 -7.36
C GLN A 25 -8.07 -18.63 -6.57
N LEU A 26 -8.53 -17.93 -5.52
CA LEU A 26 -7.68 -17.10 -4.68
C LEU A 26 -7.05 -17.97 -3.59
N LYS A 27 -5.76 -17.73 -3.33
CA LYS A 27 -5.07 -18.33 -2.20
C LYS A 27 -5.37 -17.53 -0.94
N ASP A 28 -5.79 -18.22 0.12
CA ASP A 28 -5.90 -17.62 1.44
C ASP A 28 -4.54 -17.14 1.93
N ARG A 29 -4.52 -15.93 2.46
CA ARG A 29 -3.30 -15.37 3.02
C ARG A 29 -3.12 -15.89 4.44
N VAL A 30 -1.98 -16.51 4.70
CA VAL A 30 -1.66 -17.07 6.02
C VAL A 30 -0.61 -16.19 6.71
N CYS A 31 -0.73 -16.01 8.02
CA CYS A 31 0.27 -15.30 8.80
C CYS A 31 1.60 -16.08 8.80
N PRO A 32 2.72 -15.47 8.36
CA PRO A 32 4.01 -16.17 8.26
C PRO A 32 4.60 -16.53 9.64
N LYS A 33 4.12 -15.90 10.71
CA LYS A 33 4.63 -16.13 12.06
C LYS A 33 3.92 -17.26 12.81
N CYS A 34 2.61 -17.42 12.60
CA CYS A 34 1.80 -18.30 13.44
C CYS A 34 0.75 -19.15 12.69
N GLY A 35 0.60 -18.99 11.37
CA GLY A 35 -0.39 -19.77 10.61
C GLY A 35 -1.83 -19.25 10.69
N GLY A 36 -2.10 -18.16 11.43
CA GLY A 36 -3.44 -17.57 11.52
C GLY A 36 -3.93 -17.01 10.18
N MET A 37 -5.22 -17.17 9.89
CA MET A 37 -5.88 -16.72 8.65
C MET A 37 -6.73 -15.44 8.82
N LEU A 38 -6.96 -15.02 10.08
CA LEU A 38 -7.78 -13.86 10.39
C LEU A 38 -6.91 -12.61 10.62
N PHE A 39 -7.34 -11.50 10.02
CA PHE A 39 -6.65 -10.22 10.09
C PHE A 39 -7.60 -9.08 10.45
N ILE A 40 -7.09 -8.11 11.21
CA ILE A 40 -7.77 -6.87 11.55
C ILE A 40 -7.02 -5.67 10.98
N GLN A 41 -7.75 -4.60 10.68
CA GLN A 41 -7.15 -3.37 10.18
C GLN A 41 -6.35 -2.67 11.30
N MET A 42 -5.11 -2.29 11.00
CA MET A 42 -4.23 -1.59 11.95
C MET A 42 -4.07 -0.12 11.56
N MET A 43 -4.37 0.76 12.51
CA MET A 43 -4.23 2.21 12.36
C MET A 43 -3.05 2.70 13.20
N ALA A 44 -2.23 3.59 12.63
CA ALA A 44 -1.28 4.39 13.39
C ALA A 44 -1.91 5.73 13.71
N LEU A 45 -1.80 6.13 14.97
CA LEU A 45 -2.12 7.46 15.43
C LEU A 45 -0.81 8.25 15.49
N LYS A 46 -0.79 9.42 14.84
CA LYS A 46 0.31 10.37 14.92
C LYS A 46 -0.20 11.69 15.45
N GLU A 47 0.48 12.22 16.46
CA GLU A 47 0.20 13.53 17.00
C GLU A 47 0.69 14.62 16.03
N LEU A 48 -0.21 15.55 15.70
CA LEU A 48 0.04 16.73 14.91
C LEU A 48 0.23 17.90 15.87
N PRO A 49 1.42 18.52 15.91
CA PRO A 49 1.61 19.69 16.73
C PRO A 49 0.82 20.88 16.14
N PRO A 50 0.45 21.87 16.98
CA PRO A 50 -0.35 23.03 16.62
C PRO A 50 0.04 23.75 15.33
N ILE A 51 1.34 23.79 15.01
CA ILE A 51 1.87 24.48 13.83
C ILE A 51 1.42 23.87 12.50
N TYR A 52 1.10 22.56 12.48
CA TYR A 52 0.60 21.85 11.30
C TYR A 52 -0.91 21.60 11.36
N SER A 53 -1.55 21.92 12.49
CA SER A 53 -2.98 21.79 12.64
C SER A 53 -3.69 23.05 12.12
N PRO A 54 -4.74 22.92 11.30
CA PRO A 54 -5.55 24.06 10.88
C PRO A 54 -6.30 24.73 12.05
N SER A 55 -6.47 24.04 13.18
CA SER A 55 -7.11 24.59 14.38
C SER A 55 -6.12 25.25 15.35
N GLY A 56 -4.81 25.08 15.13
CA GLY A 56 -3.78 25.57 16.05
C GLY A 56 -3.74 24.85 17.40
N GLN A 57 -4.33 23.65 17.48
CA GLN A 57 -4.30 22.79 18.68
C GLN A 57 -3.59 21.47 18.38
N TYR A 58 -3.27 20.71 19.43
CA TYR A 58 -2.79 19.35 19.25
C TYR A 58 -3.90 18.49 18.68
N GLU A 59 -3.65 17.87 17.54
CA GLU A 59 -4.60 17.00 16.87
C GLU A 59 -3.98 15.62 16.64
N THR A 60 -4.83 14.64 16.35
CA THR A 60 -4.38 13.29 16.00
C THR A 60 -4.73 12.98 14.56
N SER A 61 -3.72 12.62 13.77
CA SER A 61 -3.94 12.03 12.45
C SER A 61 -3.98 10.52 12.55
N MET A 62 -4.95 9.92 11.87
CA MET A 62 -5.08 8.48 11.75
C MET A 62 -4.62 8.06 10.36
N SER A 63 -3.68 7.10 10.31
CA SER A 63 -3.18 6.55 9.05
C SER A 63 -3.30 5.03 9.05
N LEU A 64 -3.83 4.48 7.97
CA LEU A 64 -3.88 3.03 7.78
C LEU A 64 -2.47 2.48 7.56
N VAL A 65 -1.99 1.62 8.46
CA VAL A 65 -0.66 0.99 8.36
C VAL A 65 -0.72 -0.32 7.58
N GLY A 66 -1.83 -1.06 7.73
CA GLY A 66 -2.01 -2.36 7.09
C GLY A 66 -2.95 -3.25 7.88
N PHE A 67 -2.63 -4.54 7.90
CA PHE A 67 -3.42 -5.56 8.59
C PHE A 67 -2.59 -6.29 9.64
N GLY A 68 -3.15 -6.54 10.81
CA GLY A 68 -2.54 -7.32 11.87
C GLY A 68 -3.17 -8.70 11.97
N CYS A 69 -2.36 -9.74 12.13
CA CYS A 69 -2.86 -11.07 12.45
C CYS A 69 -3.55 -11.03 13.82
N VAL A 70 -4.79 -11.53 13.89
CA VAL A 70 -5.56 -11.58 15.15
C VAL A 70 -4.91 -12.50 16.19
N SER A 71 -4.27 -13.58 15.74
CA SER A 71 -3.71 -14.59 16.63
C SER A 71 -2.41 -14.14 17.32
N CYS A 72 -1.54 -13.39 16.63
CA CYS A 72 -0.20 -13.06 17.16
C CYS A 72 0.19 -11.58 17.05
N GLY A 73 -0.68 -10.72 16.50
CA GLY A 73 -0.45 -9.29 16.36
C GLY A 73 0.56 -8.89 15.27
N GLN A 74 1.07 -9.84 14.48
CA GLN A 74 2.04 -9.53 13.43
C GLN A 74 1.40 -8.67 12.35
N ALA A 75 1.99 -7.49 12.08
CA ALA A 75 1.58 -6.62 10.99
C ALA A 75 2.02 -7.20 9.64
N ILE A 76 1.14 -7.11 8.65
CA ILE A 76 1.29 -7.58 7.28
C ILE A 76 0.84 -6.49 6.31
N SER A 77 1.64 -6.27 5.27
CA SER A 77 1.35 -5.28 4.22
C SER A 77 0.25 -5.76 3.27
N LEU A 78 -0.54 -4.84 2.72
CA LEU A 78 -1.61 -5.14 1.75
C LEU A 78 -1.11 -5.95 0.54
N ARG A 79 0.05 -5.58 -0.03
CA ARG A 79 0.63 -6.34 -1.14
C ARG A 79 1.31 -7.60 -0.61
N PRO A 80 1.07 -8.78 -1.21
CA PRO A 80 1.93 -9.92 -0.98
C PRO A 80 3.33 -9.57 -1.47
N VAL A 81 4.33 -9.78 -0.62
CA VAL A 81 5.72 -9.77 -1.08
C VAL A 81 5.88 -11.07 -1.88
N PRO A 82 6.32 -11.03 -3.15
CA PRO A 82 6.60 -12.26 -3.87
C PRO A 82 7.63 -13.05 -3.04
N GLU A 83 7.34 -14.33 -2.76
CA GLU A 83 8.40 -15.23 -2.31
C GLU A 83 9.53 -15.07 -3.31
N LYS A 84 10.72 -14.74 -2.79
CA LYS A 84 11.94 -14.61 -3.59
C LYS A 84 11.97 -15.83 -4.51
N VAL A 85 11.88 -15.60 -5.82
CA VAL A 85 12.09 -16.64 -6.80
C VAL A 85 13.57 -16.97 -6.63
N LEU A 86 13.87 -18.03 -5.87
CA LEU A 86 15.22 -18.52 -5.71
C LEU A 86 15.55 -19.21 -7.03
N ASP A 87 16.28 -18.51 -7.91
CA ASP A 87 16.88 -19.15 -9.06
C ASP A 87 17.81 -20.28 -8.60
N ALA A 88 17.95 -21.31 -9.44
CA ALA A 88 18.66 -22.56 -9.17
C ALA A 88 20.15 -22.41 -8.80
N ASP A 89 20.70 -21.19 -8.82
CA ASP A 89 22.09 -20.84 -8.54
C ASP A 89 22.31 -20.12 -7.19
N GLY A 90 21.29 -20.04 -6.33
CA GLY A 90 21.49 -19.73 -4.91
C GLY A 90 22.12 -18.36 -4.61
N LYS A 91 21.72 -17.29 -5.32
CA LYS A 91 22.05 -15.91 -4.94
C LYS A 91 20.77 -15.10 -4.64
N PRO A 92 20.70 -14.38 -3.51
CA PRO A 92 19.60 -13.45 -3.26
C PRO A 92 19.78 -12.20 -4.12
N GLU A 93 18.85 -11.93 -5.03
CA GLU A 93 18.74 -10.61 -5.65
C GLU A 93 18.19 -9.62 -4.60
N GLU A 94 19.04 -8.67 -4.18
CA GLU A 94 18.63 -7.51 -3.39
C GLU A 94 17.69 -6.63 -4.22
N GLY A 95 16.39 -6.89 -4.08
CA GLY A 95 15.34 -6.07 -4.65
C GLY A 95 15.36 -4.65 -4.08
N ALA A 96 15.91 -3.74 -4.88
CA ALA A 96 15.72 -2.30 -4.95
C ALA A 96 14.96 -1.64 -3.79
N LYS A 97 15.70 -0.90 -2.95
CA LYS A 97 15.17 0.28 -2.25
C LYS A 97 14.78 1.30 -3.33
N GLU A 98 13.50 1.38 -3.66
CA GLU A 98 12.98 2.50 -4.46
C GLU A 98 12.85 3.72 -3.55
N GLU A 99 13.94 4.48 -3.40
CA GLU A 99 13.87 5.85 -2.90
C GLU A 99 13.09 6.71 -3.92
N PRO A 100 12.00 7.38 -3.54
CA PRO A 100 11.37 8.34 -4.44
C PRO A 100 12.30 9.57 -4.55
N LYS A 101 13.03 9.67 -5.67
CA LYS A 101 13.71 10.91 -6.05
C LYS A 101 12.66 11.97 -6.36
N ILE A 102 12.34 12.80 -5.38
CA ILE A 102 11.63 14.06 -5.58
C ILE A 102 12.63 15.01 -6.24
N VAL A 103 12.61 15.10 -7.56
CA VAL A 103 13.33 16.15 -8.28
C VAL A 103 12.43 17.40 -8.23
N LEU A 104 12.71 18.28 -7.27
CA LEU A 104 12.15 19.63 -7.25
C LEU A 104 12.58 20.34 -8.54
N ALA A 105 11.61 20.65 -9.40
CA ALA A 105 11.81 21.63 -10.46
C ALA A 105 11.74 23.03 -9.82
N THR A 106 12.90 23.64 -9.60
CA THR A 106 12.99 25.08 -9.30
C THR A 106 12.93 25.88 -10.60
N HIS A 107 12.00 26.83 -10.58
CA HIS A 107 11.78 28.03 -11.40
C HIS A 107 12.87 28.47 -12.39
#